data_AF-A0A1Q8C5M0-F1
#
_entry.id   AF-A0A1Q8C5M0-F1
#
_cell.length_a   1.000
_cell.length_b   1.000
_cell.length_c   1.000
_cell.angle_alpha   90.00
_cell.angle_beta   90.00
_cell.angle_gamma   90.00
#
_symmetry.space_group_name_H-M   'P 1'
#
loop_
_entity.id
_entity.type
_entity.pdbx_description
1 polymer ?
#
loop_
_entity_poly.entity_id
_entity_poly.type
_entity_poly.pdbx_seq_one_letter_code
_entity_poly.pdbx_strand_id
1 'polypeptide(L)'
;MPAGDSDANSRVPRFDTVLRGYNQRQVNERVTRLTFDLGHVQKSRDEAVAKVAELTKALGSAQQQLIDSKAQLNRIATNPTSNEAMSERQRLMWQLAEEEIAEFKRDADNYDRTTRADADEYSHSTRAKADAHASKTREDADKYSAATRKEADDHAKEIRTNADSYATATKSAADDYAAGIRSEVQNYAKEQKAKHEAASAELAQRRKALEAEYARNHAALETEYEGLRARAAAEHDQLMADARAEVERAARANEERIAQLDAAARQRREQRDAEAAKQRELLDAKAAERRAALEQEAEAGIEAQRAELERELNERAAVAKERAAKIIAEAEREAAKLREAWNAERAEAEQVLAQREAAAQAQADTIITDARRRVEEAEKALADRQAATEKHLAQLQTRAQQEAEKMVADAEARTRATDKEIAERRGRVDKELTEQQANAKIRAAKIIEDAEGRLAEANDRTRRADEFERRVSEQVSATYAILGEARRHFAKAMGGDTGGTDKPAPPQPKPQPDSQVRSHVNGK
;
A
#
# COMPACT_ATOMS: atom_id res chain seq x y z
N MET A 1 152.83 -74.20 -13.52
CA MET A 1 151.74 -75.19 -13.34
C MET A 1 150.44 -74.44 -13.53
N PRO A 2 149.54 -74.80 -14.46
CA PRO A 2 149.28 -76.14 -15.02
C PRO A 2 150.43 -76.64 -15.93
N ALA A 3 150.85 -77.91 -15.96
CA ALA A 3 150.11 -79.18 -15.95
C ALA A 3 149.18 -79.27 -17.18
N GLY A 4 149.63 -79.73 -18.34
CA GLY A 4 150.32 -81.01 -18.52
C GLY A 4 149.25 -82.10 -18.70
N ASP A 5 149.42 -82.96 -19.70
CA ASP A 5 148.50 -84.04 -20.07
C ASP A 5 147.17 -83.52 -20.66
N SER A 6 147.02 -83.34 -21.98
CA SER A 6 147.61 -84.10 -23.10
C SER A 6 147.41 -85.61 -23.01
N ASP A 7 146.22 -86.04 -22.60
CA ASP A 7 145.78 -87.44 -22.70
C ASP A 7 144.57 -87.61 -23.64
N ALA A 8 144.69 -87.01 -24.83
CA ALA A 8 143.81 -87.26 -25.98
C ALA A 8 144.49 -88.20 -26.98
N ASN A 9 144.80 -89.41 -26.49
CA ASN A 9 144.93 -90.67 -27.23
C ASN A 9 145.42 -90.56 -28.69
N SER A 10 146.68 -90.95 -28.91
CA SER A 10 147.44 -90.98 -30.16
C SER A 10 146.91 -91.95 -31.24
N ARG A 11 145.60 -91.92 -31.50
CA ARG A 11 145.00 -92.40 -32.75
C ARG A 11 145.54 -91.53 -33.88
N VAL A 12 146.67 -91.96 -34.46
CA VAL A 12 147.14 -91.53 -35.78
C VAL A 12 145.91 -91.53 -36.70
N PRO A 13 145.48 -90.37 -37.22
CA PRO A 13 144.23 -90.29 -37.98
C PRO A 13 144.34 -91.22 -39.18
N ARG A 14 143.62 -92.35 -39.13
CA ARG A 14 143.62 -93.32 -40.22
C ARG A 14 142.78 -92.71 -41.33
N PHE A 15 143.42 -92.40 -42.45
CA PHE A 15 142.71 -92.04 -43.67
C PHE A 15 141.96 -93.26 -44.17
N ASP A 16 140.70 -93.09 -44.54
CA ASP A 16 139.91 -94.16 -45.14
C ASP A 16 140.57 -94.60 -46.46
N THR A 17 140.60 -95.90 -46.74
CA THR A 17 141.09 -96.43 -48.02
C THR A 17 139.94 -96.63 -48.99
N VAL A 18 140.17 -96.22 -50.23
CA VAL A 18 139.32 -96.48 -51.40
C VAL A 18 140.00 -97.52 -52.29
N LEU A 19 139.31 -98.00 -53.33
CA LEU A 19 139.76 -99.09 -54.23
C LEU A 19 141.18 -98.88 -54.82
N ARG A 20 141.70 -97.65 -54.80
CA ARG A 20 143.09 -97.33 -55.15
C ARG A 20 143.72 -96.30 -54.19
N GLY A 21 143.98 -96.69 -52.94
CA GLY A 21 144.78 -95.93 -51.97
C GLY A 21 143.96 -95.13 -50.95
N TYR A 22 144.62 -94.22 -50.21
CA TYR A 22 143.95 -93.39 -49.20
C TYR A 22 143.04 -92.31 -49.81
N ASN A 23 141.99 -91.94 -49.08
CA ASN A 23 141.06 -90.88 -49.44
C ASN A 23 141.78 -89.52 -49.50
N GLN A 24 142.14 -89.11 -50.72
CA GLN A 24 142.89 -87.88 -50.98
C GLN A 24 142.24 -86.62 -50.38
N ARG A 25 140.91 -86.57 -50.25
CA ARG A 25 140.23 -85.42 -49.64
C ARG A 25 140.56 -85.28 -48.16
N GLN A 26 140.53 -86.39 -47.41
CA GLN A 26 140.88 -86.40 -45.98
C GLN A 26 142.38 -86.11 -45.77
N VAL A 27 143.25 -86.65 -46.62
CA VAL A 27 144.69 -86.38 -46.59
C VAL A 27 144.95 -84.90 -46.82
N ASN A 28 144.42 -84.33 -47.91
CA ASN A 28 144.63 -82.94 -48.26
C ASN A 28 144.10 -82.00 -47.18
N GLU A 29 142.89 -82.24 -46.64
CA GLU A 29 142.36 -81.43 -45.55
C GLU A 29 143.24 -81.48 -44.29
N ARG A 30 143.75 -82.67 -43.91
CA ARG A 30 144.64 -82.79 -42.75
C ARG A 30 146.01 -82.16 -43.00
N VAL A 31 146.57 -82.28 -44.20
CA VAL A 31 147.83 -81.60 -44.58
C VAL A 31 147.62 -80.08 -44.53
N THR A 32 146.54 -79.55 -45.12
CA THR A 32 146.23 -78.11 -45.06
C THR A 32 146.10 -77.61 -43.61
N ARG A 33 145.39 -78.34 -42.74
CA ARG A 33 145.32 -78.00 -41.30
C ARG A 33 146.70 -78.04 -40.64
N LEU A 34 147.51 -79.08 -40.86
CA LEU A 34 148.86 -79.17 -40.29
C LEU A 34 149.80 -78.07 -40.81
N THR A 35 149.70 -77.67 -42.08
CA THR A 35 150.46 -76.54 -42.63
C THR A 35 150.03 -75.22 -41.99
N PHE A 36 148.73 -75.03 -41.73
CA PHE A 36 148.21 -73.88 -40.99
C PHE A 36 148.69 -73.87 -39.53
N ASP A 37 148.55 -74.99 -38.82
CA ASP A 37 148.98 -75.16 -37.43
C ASP A 37 150.49 -74.88 -37.30
N LEU A 38 151.31 -75.42 -38.22
CA LEU A 38 152.76 -75.21 -38.25
C LEU A 38 153.11 -73.73 -38.51
N GLY A 39 152.43 -73.07 -39.45
CA GLY A 39 152.62 -71.65 -39.74
C GLY A 39 152.24 -70.76 -38.54
N HIS A 40 151.18 -71.13 -37.81
CA HIS A 40 150.77 -70.43 -36.59
C HIS A 40 151.81 -70.59 -35.46
N VAL A 41 152.32 -71.81 -35.25
CA VAL A 41 153.38 -72.07 -34.26
C VAL A 41 154.69 -71.37 -34.62
N GLN A 42 155.07 -71.34 -35.91
CA GLN A 42 156.24 -70.58 -36.38
C GLN A 42 156.09 -69.08 -36.08
N LYS A 43 154.94 -68.49 -36.40
CA LYS A 43 154.67 -67.08 -36.10
C LYS A 43 154.73 -66.80 -34.58
N SER A 44 154.10 -67.64 -33.76
CA SER A 44 154.13 -67.51 -32.29
C SER A 44 155.55 -67.62 -31.71
N ARG A 45 156.38 -68.52 -32.25
CA ARG A 45 157.81 -68.62 -31.91
C ARG A 45 158.54 -67.33 -32.27
N ASP A 46 158.33 -66.79 -33.46
CA ASP A 46 159.05 -65.61 -33.95
C ASP A 46 158.65 -64.35 -33.17
N GLU A 47 157.38 -64.21 -32.79
CA GLU A 47 156.91 -63.19 -31.85
C GLU A 47 157.53 -63.33 -30.45
N ALA A 48 157.70 -64.57 -29.95
CA ALA A 48 158.36 -64.81 -28.66
C ALA A 48 159.86 -64.47 -28.70
N VAL A 49 160.56 -64.81 -29.79
CA VAL A 49 161.98 -64.46 -30.00
C VAL A 49 162.16 -62.94 -30.07
N ALA A 50 161.25 -62.21 -30.74
CA ALA A 50 161.27 -60.75 -30.78
C ALA A 50 161.14 -60.14 -29.38
N LYS A 51 160.17 -60.62 -28.56
CA LYS A 51 160.00 -60.16 -27.17
C LYS A 51 161.22 -60.44 -26.29
N VAL A 52 161.88 -61.59 -26.47
CA VAL A 52 163.13 -61.89 -25.75
C VAL A 52 164.22 -60.88 -26.13
N ALA A 53 164.38 -60.54 -27.40
CA ALA A 53 165.36 -59.55 -27.85
C ALA A 53 165.07 -58.14 -27.29
N GLU A 54 163.80 -57.72 -27.24
CA GLU A 54 163.39 -56.45 -26.62
C GLU A 54 163.71 -56.43 -25.11
N LEU A 55 163.39 -57.50 -24.38
CA LEU A 55 163.69 -57.62 -22.96
C LEU A 55 165.20 -57.65 -22.68
N THR A 56 166.01 -58.33 -23.51
CA THR A 56 167.48 -58.27 -23.41
C THR A 56 168.00 -56.84 -23.61
N LYS A 57 167.44 -56.09 -24.56
CA LYS A 57 167.82 -54.69 -24.79
C LYS A 57 167.42 -53.79 -23.61
N ALA A 58 166.20 -53.96 -23.08
CA ALA A 58 165.73 -53.22 -21.92
C ALA A 58 166.58 -53.51 -20.66
N LEU A 59 166.92 -54.78 -20.43
CA LEU A 59 167.79 -55.19 -19.33
C LEU A 59 169.21 -54.61 -19.47
N GLY A 60 169.81 -54.66 -20.65
CA GLY A 60 171.11 -54.03 -20.91
C GLY A 60 171.09 -52.52 -20.68
N SER A 61 170.04 -51.82 -21.10
CA SER A 61 169.84 -50.39 -20.82
C SER A 61 169.72 -50.10 -19.32
N ALA A 62 168.93 -50.89 -18.59
CA ALA A 62 168.76 -50.73 -17.15
C ALA A 62 170.05 -51.02 -16.36
N GLN A 63 170.81 -52.05 -16.79
CA GLN A 63 172.12 -52.35 -16.22
C GLN A 63 173.12 -51.21 -16.45
N GLN A 64 173.15 -50.63 -17.65
CA GLN A 64 174.01 -49.48 -17.93
C GLN A 64 173.62 -48.26 -17.08
N GLN A 65 172.32 -47.93 -17.00
CA GLN A 65 171.82 -46.85 -16.13
C GLN A 65 172.17 -47.06 -14.65
N LEU A 66 172.15 -48.30 -14.17
CA LEU A 66 172.54 -48.64 -12.80
C LEU A 66 174.06 -48.54 -12.59
N ILE A 67 174.88 -48.90 -13.58
CA ILE A 67 176.34 -48.70 -13.55
C ILE A 67 176.65 -47.19 -13.55
N ASP A 68 176.01 -46.41 -14.40
CA ASP A 68 176.23 -44.97 -14.53
C ASP A 68 175.82 -44.22 -13.26
N SER A 69 174.63 -44.50 -12.72
CA SER A 69 174.16 -43.91 -11.46
C SER A 69 175.01 -44.35 -10.25
N LYS A 70 175.47 -45.61 -10.20
CA LYS A 70 176.41 -46.08 -9.16
C LYS A 70 177.78 -45.41 -9.29
N ALA A 71 178.26 -45.19 -10.50
CA ALA A 71 179.50 -44.45 -10.75
C ALA A 71 179.35 -42.97 -10.36
N GLN A 72 178.19 -42.36 -10.61
CA GLN A 72 177.87 -41.00 -10.20
C GLN A 72 177.80 -40.87 -8.67
N LEU A 73 177.05 -41.75 -7.99
CA LEU A 73 177.00 -41.81 -6.53
C LEU A 73 178.40 -42.00 -5.91
N ASN A 74 179.23 -42.87 -6.49
CA ASN A 74 180.62 -43.05 -6.03
C ASN A 74 181.46 -41.77 -6.19
N ARG A 75 181.31 -40.99 -7.27
CA ARG A 75 182.00 -39.68 -7.41
C ARG A 75 181.57 -38.70 -6.32
N ILE A 76 180.27 -38.56 -6.10
CA ILE A 76 179.69 -37.66 -5.07
C ILE A 76 180.13 -38.08 -3.66
N ALA A 77 180.18 -39.40 -3.39
CA ALA A 77 180.53 -39.94 -2.07
C ALA A 77 182.03 -39.89 -1.76
N THR A 78 182.90 -40.08 -2.74
CA THR A 78 184.37 -40.14 -2.52
C THR A 78 185.04 -38.76 -2.50
N ASN A 79 184.54 -37.77 -3.24
CA ASN A 79 185.12 -36.42 -3.31
C ASN A 79 184.08 -35.33 -3.04
N PRO A 80 183.54 -35.24 -1.81
CA PRO A 80 182.39 -34.39 -1.48
C PRO A 80 182.65 -32.88 -1.60
N THR A 81 183.91 -32.44 -1.66
CA THR A 81 184.32 -31.03 -1.77
C THR A 81 184.75 -30.61 -3.19
N SER A 82 184.69 -31.51 -4.18
CA SER A 82 184.93 -31.13 -5.58
C SER A 82 183.81 -30.21 -6.11
N ASN A 83 184.17 -29.22 -6.93
CA ASN A 83 183.20 -28.31 -7.56
C ASN A 83 182.14 -29.05 -8.38
N GLU A 84 182.51 -30.16 -9.03
CA GLU A 84 181.58 -31.03 -9.77
C GLU A 84 180.61 -31.74 -8.81
N ALA A 85 181.11 -32.35 -7.73
CA ALA A 85 180.28 -33.03 -6.73
C ALA A 85 179.33 -32.07 -5.99
N MET A 86 179.78 -30.82 -5.73
CA MET A 86 178.94 -29.76 -5.18
C MET A 86 177.86 -29.31 -6.17
N SER A 87 178.19 -29.17 -7.45
CA SER A 87 177.23 -28.81 -8.51
C SER A 87 176.20 -29.91 -8.77
N GLU A 88 176.62 -31.18 -8.75
CA GLU A 88 175.70 -32.32 -8.84
C GLU A 88 174.82 -32.44 -7.58
N ARG A 89 175.36 -32.19 -6.37
CA ARG A 89 174.55 -32.12 -5.14
C ARG A 89 173.55 -30.96 -5.18
N GLN A 90 173.95 -29.79 -5.67
CA GLN A 90 173.06 -28.64 -5.81
C GLN A 90 171.94 -28.92 -6.82
N ARG A 91 172.25 -29.61 -7.92
CA ARG A 91 171.25 -30.09 -8.89
C ARG A 91 170.28 -31.10 -8.27
N LEU A 92 170.77 -32.05 -7.47
CA LEU A 92 169.93 -33.00 -6.73
C LEU A 92 169.04 -32.28 -5.70
N MET A 93 169.57 -31.28 -4.98
CA MET A 93 168.77 -30.45 -4.08
C MET A 93 167.73 -29.59 -4.80
N TRP A 94 168.04 -29.06 -5.99
CA TRP A 94 167.04 -28.37 -6.81
C TRP A 94 165.98 -29.33 -7.37
N GLN A 95 166.35 -30.56 -7.74
CA GLN A 95 165.37 -31.58 -8.15
C GLN A 95 164.46 -31.99 -6.99
N LEU A 96 165.03 -32.20 -5.79
CA LEU A 96 164.24 -32.48 -4.58
C LEU A 96 163.33 -31.30 -4.22
N ALA A 97 163.83 -30.06 -4.28
CA ALA A 97 163.03 -28.87 -4.01
C ALA A 97 161.91 -28.66 -5.06
N GLU A 98 162.15 -28.96 -6.34
CA GLU A 98 161.11 -28.93 -7.37
C GLU A 98 160.07 -30.04 -7.16
N GLU A 99 160.49 -31.21 -6.68
CA GLU A 99 159.60 -32.33 -6.32
C GLU A 99 158.76 -31.99 -5.07
N GLU A 100 159.36 -31.42 -4.01
CA GLU A 100 158.66 -30.89 -2.83
C GLU A 100 157.68 -29.77 -3.21
N ILE A 101 158.07 -28.83 -4.08
CA ILE A 101 157.17 -27.77 -4.58
C ILE A 101 156.02 -28.37 -5.42
N ALA A 102 156.27 -29.42 -6.20
CA ALA A 102 155.23 -30.11 -6.95
C ALA A 102 154.29 -30.90 -6.04
N GLU A 103 154.79 -31.48 -4.94
CA GLU A 103 154.01 -32.11 -3.89
C GLU A 103 153.13 -31.09 -3.15
N PHE A 104 153.71 -29.98 -2.66
CA PHE A 104 152.94 -28.90 -2.03
C PHE A 104 151.85 -28.32 -2.95
N LYS A 105 152.10 -28.19 -4.25
CA LYS A 105 151.07 -27.77 -5.22
C LYS A 105 149.96 -28.81 -5.37
N ARG A 106 150.29 -30.10 -5.47
CA ARG A 106 149.29 -31.18 -5.53
C ARG A 106 148.45 -31.22 -4.26
N ASP A 107 149.06 -31.06 -3.10
CA ASP A 107 148.37 -31.06 -1.81
C ASP A 107 147.47 -29.83 -1.65
N ALA A 108 147.92 -28.65 -2.10
CA ALA A 108 147.09 -27.46 -2.16
C ALA A 108 145.91 -27.64 -3.12
N ASP A 109 146.13 -28.12 -4.35
CA ASP A 109 145.07 -28.40 -5.34
C ASP A 109 144.07 -29.45 -4.83
N ASN A 110 144.56 -30.49 -4.14
CA ASN A 110 143.73 -31.52 -3.50
C ASN A 110 142.89 -30.91 -2.38
N TYR A 111 143.49 -30.11 -1.49
CA TYR A 111 142.80 -29.45 -0.37
C TYR A 111 141.74 -28.45 -0.86
N ASP A 112 142.04 -27.65 -1.88
CA ASP A 112 141.10 -26.74 -2.52
C ASP A 112 139.92 -27.52 -3.13
N ARG A 113 140.22 -28.64 -3.78
CA ARG A 113 139.21 -29.52 -4.39
C ARG A 113 138.32 -30.18 -3.34
N THR A 114 138.86 -30.73 -2.25
CA THR A 114 138.05 -31.34 -1.19
C THR A 114 137.21 -30.30 -0.49
N THR A 115 137.79 -29.14 -0.13
CA THR A 115 137.08 -28.05 0.54
C THR A 115 135.90 -27.54 -0.30
N ARG A 116 136.06 -27.43 -1.63
CA ARG A 116 134.95 -27.08 -2.53
C ARG A 116 133.90 -28.20 -2.62
N ALA A 117 134.33 -29.46 -2.76
CA ALA A 117 133.40 -30.59 -2.83
C ALA A 117 132.55 -30.71 -1.56
N ASP A 118 133.16 -30.59 -0.37
CA ASP A 118 132.48 -30.63 0.92
C ASP A 118 131.49 -29.45 1.07
N ALA A 119 131.87 -28.26 0.62
CA ALA A 119 131.01 -27.07 0.63
C ALA A 119 129.82 -27.18 -0.34
N ASP A 120 130.04 -27.73 -1.53
CA ASP A 120 128.99 -28.01 -2.51
C ASP A 120 128.04 -29.10 -1.99
N GLU A 121 128.56 -30.20 -1.42
CA GLU A 121 127.74 -31.26 -0.83
C GLU A 121 126.91 -30.75 0.36
N TYR A 122 127.51 -29.97 1.26
CA TYR A 122 126.78 -29.33 2.36
C TYR A 122 125.67 -28.39 1.86
N SER A 123 125.97 -27.60 0.83
CA SER A 123 125.00 -26.69 0.21
C SER A 123 123.85 -27.44 -0.45
N HIS A 124 124.14 -28.52 -1.20
CA HIS A 124 123.13 -29.39 -1.80
C HIS A 124 122.29 -30.11 -0.74
N SER A 125 122.91 -30.67 0.29
CA SER A 125 122.21 -31.34 1.42
C SER A 125 121.26 -30.38 2.13
N THR A 126 121.70 -29.14 2.37
CA THR A 126 120.90 -28.10 3.04
C THR A 126 119.70 -27.67 2.18
N ARG A 127 119.91 -27.44 0.87
CA ARG A 127 118.82 -27.11 -0.06
C ARG A 127 117.82 -28.27 -0.18
N ALA A 128 118.28 -29.49 -0.39
CA ALA A 128 117.41 -30.67 -0.50
C ALA A 128 116.55 -30.90 0.76
N LYS A 129 117.11 -30.67 1.96
CA LYS A 129 116.35 -30.72 3.23
C LYS A 129 115.31 -29.60 3.32
N ALA A 130 115.65 -28.38 2.91
CA ALA A 130 114.73 -27.24 2.90
C ALA A 130 113.58 -27.45 1.90
N ASP A 131 113.87 -27.95 0.70
CA ASP A 131 112.89 -28.25 -0.34
C ASP A 131 111.96 -29.40 0.09
N ALA A 132 112.50 -30.47 0.69
CA ALA A 132 111.72 -31.57 1.23
C ALA A 132 110.78 -31.11 2.38
N HIS A 133 111.28 -30.25 3.28
CA HIS A 133 110.46 -29.66 4.34
C HIS A 133 109.35 -28.78 3.73
N ALA A 134 109.68 -27.89 2.80
CA ALA A 134 108.71 -27.00 2.14
C ALA A 134 107.64 -27.79 1.37
N SER A 135 108.01 -28.87 0.68
CA SER A 135 107.06 -29.77 0.00
C SER A 135 106.11 -30.41 1.01
N LYS A 136 106.64 -30.95 2.11
CA LYS A 136 105.82 -31.58 3.15
C LYS A 136 104.87 -30.59 3.81
N THR A 137 105.34 -29.39 4.17
CA THR A 137 104.48 -28.33 4.74
C THR A 137 103.34 -27.94 3.80
N ARG A 138 103.60 -27.86 2.48
CA ARG A 138 102.55 -27.59 1.47
C ARG A 138 101.55 -28.73 1.40
N GLU A 139 102.01 -29.97 1.26
CA GLU A 139 101.12 -31.14 1.23
C GLU A 139 100.23 -31.24 2.48
N ASP A 140 100.79 -31.02 3.67
CA ASP A 140 100.04 -31.12 4.92
C ASP A 140 99.03 -29.96 5.06
N ALA A 141 99.37 -28.75 4.58
CA ALA A 141 98.45 -27.62 4.51
C ALA A 141 97.33 -27.81 3.46
N ASP A 142 97.64 -28.42 2.31
CA ASP A 142 96.66 -28.74 1.27
C ASP A 142 95.70 -29.83 1.74
N LYS A 143 96.20 -30.89 2.40
CA LYS A 143 95.39 -31.95 3.03
C LYS A 143 94.45 -31.38 4.09
N TYR A 144 94.96 -30.52 4.98
CA TYR A 144 94.16 -29.85 6.00
C TYR A 144 93.07 -28.98 5.36
N SER A 145 93.44 -28.14 4.39
CA SER A 145 92.50 -27.26 3.68
C SER A 145 91.41 -28.03 2.94
N ALA A 146 91.76 -29.17 2.33
CA ALA A 146 90.80 -30.05 1.67
C ALA A 146 89.84 -30.72 2.65
N ALA A 147 90.35 -31.18 3.81
CA ALA A 147 89.52 -31.76 4.88
C ALA A 147 88.52 -30.74 5.42
N THR A 148 88.97 -29.53 5.80
CA THR A 148 88.09 -28.47 6.32
C THR A 148 87.03 -28.03 5.31
N ARG A 149 87.36 -27.95 4.01
CA ARG A 149 86.35 -27.67 2.96
C ARG A 149 85.33 -28.79 2.86
N LYS A 150 85.76 -30.05 2.85
CA LYS A 150 84.86 -31.21 2.80
C LYS A 150 83.91 -31.24 4.00
N GLU A 151 84.41 -31.00 5.22
CA GLU A 151 83.60 -30.94 6.43
C GLU A 151 82.56 -29.80 6.36
N ALA A 152 82.96 -28.62 5.86
CA ALA A 152 82.05 -27.50 5.66
C ALA A 152 80.97 -27.80 4.60
N ASP A 153 81.32 -28.45 3.49
CA ASP A 153 80.38 -28.85 2.44
C ASP A 153 79.41 -29.94 2.91
N ASP A 154 79.89 -30.93 3.66
CA ASP A 154 79.07 -32.00 4.25
C ASP A 154 78.08 -31.41 5.27
N HIS A 155 78.54 -30.53 6.17
CA HIS A 155 77.67 -29.85 7.14
C HIS A 155 76.66 -28.90 6.47
N ALA A 156 77.06 -28.17 5.42
CA ALA A 156 76.14 -27.35 4.63
C ALA A 156 75.08 -28.19 3.91
N LYS A 157 75.44 -29.39 3.45
CA LYS A 157 74.50 -30.36 2.86
C LYS A 157 73.55 -30.93 3.91
N GLU A 158 74.02 -31.24 5.12
CA GLU A 158 73.18 -31.69 6.23
C GLU A 158 72.15 -30.62 6.62
N ILE A 159 72.58 -29.36 6.80
CA ILE A 159 71.67 -28.25 7.10
C ILE A 159 70.57 -28.11 6.04
N ARG A 160 70.93 -28.13 4.74
CA ARG A 160 69.94 -28.06 3.65
C ARG A 160 68.98 -29.25 3.71
N THR A 161 69.49 -30.47 3.85
CA THR A 161 68.68 -31.69 3.91
C THR A 161 67.68 -31.65 5.08
N ASN A 162 68.13 -31.18 6.25
CA ASN A 162 67.29 -31.04 7.44
C ASN A 162 66.24 -29.92 7.27
N ALA A 163 66.61 -28.80 6.66
CA ALA A 163 65.68 -27.71 6.35
C ALA A 163 64.61 -28.12 5.32
N ASP A 164 64.99 -28.79 4.24
CA ASP A 164 64.08 -29.31 3.21
C ASP A 164 63.14 -30.37 3.79
N SER A 165 63.66 -31.25 4.65
CA SER A 165 62.86 -32.27 5.36
C SER A 165 61.85 -31.63 6.32
N TYR A 166 62.28 -30.63 7.10
CA TYR A 166 61.40 -29.88 7.99
C TYR A 166 60.31 -29.14 7.21
N ALA A 167 60.67 -28.40 6.16
CA ALA A 167 59.73 -27.68 5.31
C ALA A 167 58.70 -28.63 4.66
N THR A 168 59.15 -29.81 4.20
CA THR A 168 58.28 -30.84 3.63
C THR A 168 57.33 -31.42 4.68
N ALA A 169 57.81 -31.73 5.88
CA ALA A 169 57.00 -32.25 6.98
C ALA A 169 55.96 -31.23 7.47
N THR A 170 56.35 -29.96 7.65
CA THR A 170 55.43 -28.87 8.02
C THR A 170 54.37 -28.67 6.94
N LYS A 171 54.74 -28.73 5.65
CA LYS A 171 53.79 -28.62 4.55
C LYS A 171 52.80 -29.80 4.54
N SER A 172 53.28 -31.03 4.65
CA SER A 172 52.41 -32.22 4.70
C SER A 172 51.41 -32.12 5.85
N ALA A 173 51.88 -31.80 7.06
CA ALA A 173 51.00 -31.65 8.23
C ALA A 173 49.93 -30.55 8.04
N ALA A 174 50.26 -29.45 7.34
CA ALA A 174 49.30 -28.41 7.00
C ALA A 174 48.29 -28.85 5.94
N ASP A 175 48.74 -29.57 4.90
CA ASP A 175 47.89 -30.12 3.84
C ASP A 175 46.94 -31.20 4.38
N ASP A 176 47.42 -32.06 5.28
CA ASP A 176 46.67 -33.10 6.00
C ASP A 176 45.63 -32.48 6.95
N TYR A 177 46.02 -31.47 7.74
CA TYR A 177 45.08 -30.72 8.59
C TYR A 177 43.97 -30.05 7.76
N ALA A 178 44.35 -29.39 6.65
CA ALA A 178 43.38 -28.80 5.75
C ALA A 178 42.47 -29.85 5.08
N ALA A 179 42.96 -31.07 4.84
CA ALA A 179 42.13 -32.17 4.35
C ALA A 179 41.13 -32.66 5.41
N GLY A 180 41.55 -32.73 6.69
CA GLY A 180 40.67 -33.01 7.83
C GLY A 180 39.52 -32.01 7.93
N ILE A 181 39.83 -30.71 7.97
CA ILE A 181 38.81 -29.64 8.01
C ILE A 181 37.87 -29.70 6.79
N ARG A 182 38.39 -29.95 5.58
CA ARG A 182 37.54 -30.13 4.39
C ARG A 182 36.58 -31.32 4.53
N SER A 183 37.03 -32.43 5.11
CA SER A 183 36.20 -33.62 5.37
C SER A 183 35.11 -33.33 6.39
N GLU A 184 35.45 -32.68 7.51
CA GLU A 184 34.49 -32.26 8.55
C GLU A 184 33.41 -31.33 7.98
N VAL A 185 33.81 -30.31 7.23
CA VAL A 185 32.87 -29.37 6.57
C VAL A 185 31.96 -30.09 5.57
N GLN A 186 32.48 -31.04 4.78
CA GLN A 186 31.67 -31.84 3.86
C GLN A 186 30.67 -32.74 4.61
N ASN A 187 31.07 -33.34 5.73
CA ASN A 187 30.19 -34.20 6.53
C ASN A 187 29.12 -33.39 7.24
N TYR A 188 29.47 -32.23 7.82
CA TYR A 188 28.51 -31.29 8.38
C TYR A 188 27.51 -30.80 7.32
N ALA A 189 27.98 -30.42 6.13
CA ALA A 189 27.10 -29.98 5.03
C ALA A 189 26.12 -31.09 4.59
N LYS A 190 26.58 -32.36 4.52
CA LYS A 190 25.70 -33.52 4.27
C LYS A 190 24.67 -33.70 5.38
N GLU A 191 25.08 -33.60 6.64
CA GLU A 191 24.19 -33.74 7.81
C GLU A 191 23.12 -32.64 7.83
N GLN A 192 23.50 -31.38 7.60
CA GLN A 192 22.54 -30.27 7.53
C GLN A 192 21.58 -30.40 6.35
N LYS A 193 22.06 -30.86 5.18
CA LYS A 193 21.20 -31.16 4.04
C LYS A 193 20.19 -32.27 4.36
N ALA A 194 20.64 -33.36 4.98
CA ALA A 194 19.77 -34.47 5.40
C ALA A 194 18.73 -34.02 6.45
N LYS A 195 19.11 -33.17 7.42
CA LYS A 195 18.18 -32.58 8.39
C LYS A 195 17.13 -31.70 7.71
N HIS A 196 17.53 -30.86 6.76
CA HIS A 196 16.60 -30.02 6.00
C HIS A 196 15.65 -30.86 5.13
N GLU A 197 16.16 -31.89 4.45
CA GLU A 197 15.35 -32.84 3.68
C GLU A 197 14.35 -33.56 4.58
N ALA A 198 14.78 -34.09 5.72
CA ALA A 198 13.91 -34.73 6.70
C ALA A 198 12.81 -33.79 7.24
N ALA A 199 13.17 -32.57 7.65
CA ALA A 199 12.21 -31.56 8.11
C ALA A 199 11.21 -31.16 7.01
N SER A 200 11.67 -31.07 5.76
CA SER A 200 10.78 -30.78 4.62
C SER A 200 9.80 -31.93 4.35
N ALA A 201 10.24 -33.18 4.51
CA ALA A 201 9.40 -34.36 4.40
C ALA A 201 8.38 -34.47 5.55
N GLU A 202 8.79 -34.17 6.79
CA GLU A 202 7.88 -34.10 7.94
C GLU A 202 6.81 -33.02 7.73
N LEU A 203 7.19 -31.82 7.29
CA LEU A 203 6.25 -30.75 6.98
C LEU A 203 5.28 -31.14 5.85
N ALA A 204 5.75 -31.86 4.83
CA ALA A 204 4.88 -32.37 3.76
C ALA A 204 3.90 -33.43 4.27
N GLN A 205 4.35 -34.37 5.12
CA GLN A 205 3.48 -35.35 5.77
C GLN A 205 2.45 -34.67 6.68
N ARG A 206 2.88 -33.69 7.48
CA ARG A 206 2.00 -32.95 8.40
C ARG A 206 0.96 -32.12 7.66
N ARG A 207 1.31 -31.49 6.52
CA ARG A 207 0.34 -30.84 5.61
C ARG A 207 -0.69 -31.83 5.09
N LYS A 208 -0.25 -32.97 4.55
CA LYS A 208 -1.15 -34.00 4.03
C LYS A 208 -2.08 -34.59 5.11
N ALA A 209 -1.57 -34.78 6.33
CA ALA A 209 -2.39 -35.23 7.46
C ALA A 209 -3.43 -34.17 7.86
N LEU A 210 -3.02 -32.90 7.94
CA LEU A 210 -3.90 -31.76 8.24
C LEU A 210 -4.99 -31.58 7.16
N GLU A 211 -4.64 -31.67 5.89
CA GLU A 211 -5.57 -31.64 4.75
C GLU A 211 -6.60 -32.79 4.84
N ALA A 212 -6.14 -34.00 5.19
CA ALA A 212 -7.03 -35.14 5.38
C ALA A 212 -7.96 -34.98 6.60
N GLU A 213 -7.50 -34.40 7.71
CA GLU A 213 -8.36 -34.07 8.85
C GLU A 213 -9.36 -32.96 8.51
N TYR A 214 -8.94 -31.88 7.83
CA TYR A 214 -9.86 -30.84 7.38
C TYR A 214 -10.94 -31.40 6.45
N ALA A 215 -10.58 -32.25 5.48
CA ALA A 215 -11.54 -32.89 4.60
C ALA A 215 -12.53 -33.80 5.35
N ARG A 216 -12.06 -34.58 6.34
CA ARG A 216 -12.92 -35.40 7.21
C ARG A 216 -13.86 -34.57 8.06
N ASN A 217 -13.34 -33.54 8.73
CA ASN A 217 -14.13 -32.66 9.59
C ASN A 217 -15.17 -31.88 8.77
N HIS A 218 -14.81 -31.44 7.56
CA HIS A 218 -15.74 -30.76 6.66
C HIS A 218 -16.86 -31.69 6.19
N ALA A 219 -16.54 -32.90 5.73
CA ALA A 219 -17.54 -33.89 5.31
C ALA A 219 -18.44 -34.37 6.47
N ALA A 220 -17.89 -34.51 7.67
CA ALA A 220 -18.66 -34.82 8.88
C ALA A 220 -19.63 -33.68 9.23
N LEU A 221 -19.15 -32.44 9.22
CA LEU A 221 -19.96 -31.25 9.48
C LEU A 221 -21.05 -31.04 8.42
N GLU A 222 -20.76 -31.29 7.15
CA GLU A 222 -21.74 -31.29 6.05
C GLU A 222 -22.82 -32.35 6.28
N THR A 223 -22.43 -33.58 6.65
CA THR A 223 -23.35 -34.67 7.02
C THR A 223 -24.23 -34.30 8.22
N GLU A 224 -23.67 -33.63 9.24
CA GLU A 224 -24.43 -33.13 10.39
C GLU A 224 -25.42 -32.01 9.99
N TYR A 225 -25.01 -31.06 9.15
CA TYR A 225 -25.89 -30.01 8.63
C TYR A 225 -27.03 -30.57 7.76
N GLU A 226 -26.74 -31.53 6.88
CA GLU A 226 -27.77 -32.22 6.10
C GLU A 226 -28.72 -33.00 7.01
N GLY A 227 -28.19 -33.70 8.01
CA GLY A 227 -28.98 -34.41 9.02
C GLY A 227 -29.89 -33.49 9.83
N LEU A 228 -29.39 -32.33 10.28
CA LEU A 228 -30.18 -31.31 10.97
C LEU A 228 -31.25 -30.70 10.04
N ARG A 229 -30.91 -30.41 8.79
CA ARG A 229 -31.85 -29.89 7.78
C ARG A 229 -32.96 -30.89 7.49
N ALA A 230 -32.63 -32.18 7.37
CA ALA A 230 -33.60 -33.25 7.17
C ALA A 230 -34.53 -33.42 8.38
N ARG A 231 -34.00 -33.34 9.61
CA ARG A 231 -34.83 -33.34 10.84
C ARG A 231 -35.76 -32.15 10.90
N ALA A 232 -35.26 -30.94 10.67
CA ALA A 232 -36.07 -29.71 10.68
C ALA A 232 -37.16 -29.74 9.60
N ALA A 233 -36.88 -30.31 8.41
CA ALA A 233 -37.89 -30.54 7.39
C ALA A 233 -38.95 -31.55 7.83
N ALA A 234 -38.54 -32.68 8.41
CA ALA A 234 -39.47 -33.70 8.93
C ALA A 234 -40.33 -33.18 10.09
N GLU A 235 -39.75 -32.41 11.01
CA GLU A 235 -40.48 -31.72 12.10
C GLU A 235 -41.47 -30.69 11.55
N HIS A 236 -41.09 -29.93 10.51
CA HIS A 236 -42.02 -29.01 9.84
C HIS A 236 -43.17 -29.76 9.15
N ASP A 237 -42.88 -30.82 8.39
CA ASP A 237 -43.88 -31.64 7.72
C ASP A 237 -44.84 -32.31 8.73
N GLN A 238 -44.32 -32.76 9.88
CA GLN A 238 -45.13 -33.28 11.00
C GLN A 238 -46.03 -32.18 11.59
N LEU A 239 -45.48 -31.01 11.94
CA LEU A 239 -46.28 -29.89 12.45
C LEU A 239 -47.36 -29.43 11.46
N MET A 240 -47.06 -29.44 10.17
CA MET A 240 -48.03 -29.09 9.11
C MET A 240 -49.08 -30.20 8.91
N ALA A 241 -48.73 -31.47 9.09
CA ALA A 241 -49.69 -32.57 9.09
C ALA A 241 -50.60 -32.55 10.32
N ASP A 242 -50.05 -32.30 11.51
CA ASP A 242 -50.79 -32.18 12.77
C ASP A 242 -51.73 -30.97 12.74
N ALA A 243 -51.26 -29.82 12.26
CA ALA A 243 -52.10 -28.62 12.09
C ALA A 243 -53.23 -28.87 11.08
N ARG A 244 -52.99 -29.59 9.96
CA ARG A 244 -54.06 -30.00 9.03
C ARG A 244 -55.06 -30.93 9.70
N ALA A 245 -54.60 -31.90 10.49
CA ALA A 245 -55.46 -32.82 11.22
C ALA A 245 -56.27 -32.11 12.33
N GLU A 246 -55.71 -31.09 12.98
CA GLU A 246 -56.42 -30.25 13.93
C GLU A 246 -57.48 -29.37 13.24
N VAL A 247 -57.15 -28.73 12.12
CA VAL A 247 -58.12 -27.99 11.29
C VAL A 247 -59.24 -28.92 10.80
N GLU A 248 -58.94 -30.16 10.40
CA GLU A 248 -59.96 -31.12 10.00
C GLU A 248 -60.85 -31.56 11.18
N ARG A 249 -60.28 -31.82 12.36
CA ARG A 249 -61.05 -32.10 13.59
C ARG A 249 -61.95 -30.92 13.96
N ALA A 250 -61.43 -29.69 13.87
CA ALA A 250 -62.18 -28.47 14.15
C ALA A 250 -63.30 -28.23 13.10
N ALA A 251 -63.04 -28.53 11.83
CA ALA A 251 -64.05 -28.48 10.77
C ALA A 251 -65.18 -29.48 11.04
N ARG A 252 -64.86 -30.75 11.33
CA ARG A 252 -65.85 -31.78 11.70
C ARG A 252 -66.65 -31.38 12.93
N ALA A 253 -66.00 -30.88 13.99
CA ALA A 253 -66.69 -30.40 15.19
C ALA A 253 -67.61 -29.18 14.91
N ASN A 254 -67.23 -28.30 13.98
CA ASN A 254 -68.07 -27.20 13.53
C ASN A 254 -69.26 -27.69 12.68
N GLU A 255 -69.06 -28.66 11.79
CA GLU A 255 -70.14 -29.31 11.01
C GLU A 255 -71.15 -30.00 11.94
N GLU A 256 -70.67 -30.77 12.93
CA GLU A 256 -71.52 -31.37 13.97
C GLU A 256 -72.30 -30.31 14.74
N ARG A 257 -71.66 -29.20 15.11
CA ARG A 257 -72.30 -28.08 15.82
C ARG A 257 -73.33 -27.36 14.94
N ILE A 258 -73.08 -27.19 13.65
CA ILE A 258 -74.05 -26.65 12.68
C ILE A 258 -75.24 -27.61 12.56
N ALA A 259 -75.01 -28.92 12.42
CA ALA A 259 -76.07 -29.92 12.35
C ALA A 259 -76.93 -29.94 13.63
N GLN A 260 -76.33 -29.78 14.82
CA GLN A 260 -77.05 -29.64 16.09
C GLN A 260 -77.90 -28.36 16.14
N LEU A 261 -77.36 -27.22 15.67
CA LEU A 261 -78.10 -25.96 15.60
C LEU A 261 -79.26 -26.03 14.60
N ASP A 262 -79.07 -26.66 13.44
CA ASP A 262 -80.12 -26.90 12.45
C ASP A 262 -81.22 -27.83 12.98
N ALA A 263 -80.86 -28.90 13.69
CA ALA A 263 -81.82 -29.78 14.35
C ALA A 263 -82.63 -29.01 15.41
N ALA A 264 -81.98 -28.21 16.26
CA ALA A 264 -82.66 -27.36 17.24
C ALA A 264 -83.54 -26.28 16.57
N ALA A 265 -83.13 -25.75 15.41
CA ALA A 265 -83.92 -24.79 14.64
C ALA A 265 -85.12 -25.44 13.91
N ARG A 266 -85.03 -26.72 13.53
CA ARG A 266 -86.19 -27.51 13.06
C ARG A 266 -87.17 -27.74 14.20
N GLN A 267 -86.69 -28.25 15.34
CA GLN A 267 -87.51 -28.48 16.53
C GLN A 267 -88.24 -27.20 17.01
N ARG A 268 -87.56 -26.05 17.01
CA ARG A 268 -88.18 -24.75 17.35
C ARG A 268 -89.21 -24.28 16.32
N ARG A 269 -89.09 -24.66 15.04
CA ARG A 269 -90.11 -24.38 14.02
C ARG A 269 -91.33 -25.27 14.23
N GLU A 270 -91.13 -26.58 14.38
CA GLU A 270 -92.19 -27.54 14.68
C GLU A 270 -92.98 -27.16 15.95
N GLN A 271 -92.29 -26.69 17.01
CA GLN A 271 -92.93 -26.17 18.22
C GLN A 271 -93.80 -24.94 17.93
N ARG A 272 -93.30 -23.95 17.17
CA ARG A 272 -94.06 -22.75 16.80
C ARG A 272 -95.23 -23.05 15.87
N ASP A 273 -95.08 -24.00 14.96
CA ASP A 273 -96.15 -24.42 14.05
C ASP A 273 -97.25 -25.16 14.84
N ALA A 274 -96.89 -25.98 15.83
CA ALA A 274 -97.83 -26.60 16.76
C ALA A 274 -98.52 -25.58 17.70
N GLU A 275 -97.80 -24.55 18.15
CA GLU A 275 -98.39 -23.42 18.90
C GLU A 275 -99.36 -22.60 18.02
N ALA A 276 -98.98 -22.31 16.78
CA ALA A 276 -99.83 -21.62 15.82
C ALA A 276 -101.09 -22.42 15.46
N ALA A 277 -100.99 -23.75 15.36
CA ALA A 277 -102.15 -24.63 15.18
C ALA A 277 -103.12 -24.53 16.38
N LYS A 278 -102.62 -24.62 17.62
CA LYS A 278 -103.43 -24.44 18.84
C LYS A 278 -104.08 -23.06 18.92
N GLN A 279 -103.38 -22.00 18.50
CA GLN A 279 -103.94 -20.65 18.45
C GLN A 279 -105.04 -20.52 17.38
N ARG A 280 -104.94 -21.23 16.24
CA ARG A 280 -106.01 -21.29 15.24
C ARG A 280 -107.25 -22.02 15.78
N GLU A 281 -107.09 -23.20 16.39
CA GLU A 281 -108.20 -23.92 17.03
C GLU A 281 -108.92 -23.05 18.09
N LEU A 282 -108.16 -22.29 18.90
CA LEU A 282 -108.73 -21.37 19.88
C LEU A 282 -109.51 -20.21 19.23
N LEU A 283 -109.04 -19.69 18.09
CA LEU A 283 -109.72 -18.62 17.36
C LEU A 283 -110.97 -19.13 16.62
N ASP A 284 -110.92 -20.33 16.05
CA ASP A 284 -112.07 -20.97 15.40
C ASP A 284 -113.16 -21.31 16.43
N ALA A 285 -112.79 -21.78 17.63
CA ALA A 285 -113.73 -21.96 18.75
C ALA A 285 -114.41 -20.64 19.16
N LYS A 286 -113.65 -19.56 19.32
CA LYS A 286 -114.20 -18.22 19.64
C LYS A 286 -115.07 -17.66 18.50
N ALA A 287 -114.74 -17.95 17.25
CA ALA A 287 -115.55 -17.57 16.09
C ALA A 287 -116.88 -18.34 16.06
N ALA A 288 -116.90 -19.61 16.47
CA ALA A 288 -118.12 -20.39 16.62
C ALA A 288 -119.03 -19.85 17.74
N GLU A 289 -118.47 -19.55 18.93
CA GLU A 289 -119.21 -18.88 20.01
C GLU A 289 -119.81 -17.54 19.57
N ARG A 290 -119.05 -16.72 18.84
CA ARG A 290 -119.54 -15.42 18.36
C ARG A 290 -120.64 -15.54 17.30
N ARG A 291 -120.63 -16.60 16.48
CA ARG A 291 -121.71 -16.89 15.52
C ARG A 291 -123.01 -17.28 16.23
N ALA A 292 -122.93 -18.18 17.22
CA ALA A 292 -124.11 -18.60 18.00
C ALA A 292 -124.77 -17.42 18.74
N ALA A 293 -123.97 -16.48 19.28
CA ALA A 293 -124.49 -15.27 19.92
C ALA A 293 -125.23 -14.34 18.94
N LEU A 294 -124.70 -14.15 17.72
CA LEU A 294 -125.33 -13.32 16.69
C LEU A 294 -126.64 -13.93 16.14
N GLU A 295 -126.75 -15.26 16.12
CA GLU A 295 -127.96 -15.98 15.72
C GLU A 295 -129.11 -15.73 16.72
N GLN A 296 -128.81 -15.75 18.03
CA GLN A 296 -129.77 -15.42 19.09
C GLN A 296 -130.22 -13.94 19.05
N GLU A 297 -129.31 -13.01 18.74
CA GLU A 297 -129.66 -11.59 18.56
C GLU A 297 -130.58 -11.37 17.34
N ALA A 298 -130.39 -12.15 16.26
CA ALA A 298 -131.22 -12.06 15.06
C ALA A 298 -132.65 -12.59 15.27
N GLU A 299 -132.82 -13.71 15.98
CA GLU A 299 -134.15 -14.25 16.31
C GLU A 299 -134.96 -13.28 17.19
N ALA A 300 -134.32 -12.67 18.20
CA ALA A 300 -134.95 -11.66 19.06
C ALA A 300 -135.40 -10.40 18.29
N GLY A 301 -134.65 -10.00 17.26
CA GLY A 301 -135.00 -8.85 16.41
C GLY A 301 -136.25 -9.08 15.53
N ILE A 302 -136.45 -10.32 15.05
CA ILE A 302 -137.58 -10.67 14.17
C ILE A 302 -138.91 -10.73 14.95
N GLU A 303 -138.90 -11.23 16.18
CA GLU A 303 -140.06 -11.20 17.10
C GLU A 303 -140.51 -9.76 17.39
N ALA A 304 -139.58 -8.85 17.68
CA ALA A 304 -139.89 -7.45 17.98
C ALA A 304 -140.56 -6.72 16.79
N GLN A 305 -140.06 -6.94 15.56
CA GLN A 305 -140.63 -6.29 14.36
C GLN A 305 -142.03 -6.78 14.00
N ARG A 306 -142.41 -8.01 14.36
CA ARG A 306 -143.78 -8.51 14.17
C ARG A 306 -144.79 -7.81 15.08
N ALA A 307 -144.44 -7.56 16.33
CA ALA A 307 -145.31 -6.89 17.30
C ALA A 307 -145.56 -5.39 16.97
N GLU A 308 -144.64 -4.75 16.27
CA GLU A 308 -144.75 -3.33 15.90
C GLU A 308 -145.67 -3.12 14.67
N LEU A 309 -145.54 -3.96 13.64
CA LEU A 309 -146.40 -3.93 12.45
C LEU A 309 -147.89 -4.18 12.73
N GLU A 310 -148.21 -4.97 13.75
CA GLU A 310 -149.60 -5.29 14.14
C GLU A 310 -150.30 -4.12 14.85
N ARG A 311 -149.53 -3.19 15.45
CA ARG A 311 -150.06 -1.92 15.99
C ARG A 311 -150.35 -0.91 14.88
N GLU A 312 -149.44 -0.70 13.94
CA GLU A 312 -149.60 0.30 12.87
C GLU A 312 -150.83 0.04 11.97
N LEU A 313 -151.17 -1.23 11.73
CA LEU A 313 -152.31 -1.61 10.89
C LEU A 313 -153.66 -1.23 11.50
N ASN A 314 -153.78 -1.26 12.84
CA ASN A 314 -155.02 -0.95 13.54
C ASN A 314 -155.28 0.57 13.61
N GLU A 315 -154.25 1.40 13.77
CA GLU A 315 -154.39 2.86 13.79
C GLU A 315 -154.74 3.45 12.40
N ARG A 316 -154.17 2.88 11.32
CA ARG A 316 -154.44 3.32 9.94
C ARG A 316 -155.89 3.07 9.49
N ALA A 317 -156.58 2.10 10.09
CA ALA A 317 -157.99 1.82 9.81
C ALA A 317 -158.97 2.86 10.41
N ALA A 318 -158.60 3.52 11.51
CA ALA A 318 -159.44 4.52 12.18
C ALA A 318 -159.41 5.88 11.45
N VAL A 319 -158.21 6.35 11.06
CA VAL A 319 -157.99 7.66 10.42
C VAL A 319 -158.64 7.75 9.03
N ALA A 320 -158.82 6.62 8.34
CA ALA A 320 -159.43 6.57 7.00
C ALA A 320 -160.94 6.92 7.00
N LYS A 321 -161.68 6.63 8.07
CA LYS A 321 -163.13 6.94 8.15
C LYS A 321 -163.42 8.41 8.45
N GLU A 322 -162.54 9.09 9.19
CA GLU A 322 -162.77 10.49 9.59
C GLU A 322 -162.47 11.50 8.46
N ARG A 323 -161.51 11.16 7.57
CA ARG A 323 -161.12 12.03 6.44
C ARG A 323 -162.20 12.12 5.35
N ALA A 324 -163.08 11.13 5.21
CA ALA A 324 -164.10 11.10 4.15
C ALA A 324 -165.26 12.11 4.36
N ALA A 325 -165.56 12.49 5.61
CA ALA A 325 -166.70 13.37 5.91
C ALA A 325 -166.37 14.87 5.77
N LYS A 326 -165.13 15.29 6.09
CA LYS A 326 -164.71 16.70 6.05
C LYS A 326 -164.70 17.26 4.62
N ILE A 327 -164.39 16.42 3.62
CA ILE A 327 -164.29 16.78 2.19
C ILE A 327 -165.64 17.25 1.60
N ILE A 328 -166.77 16.79 2.12
CA ILE A 328 -168.11 17.19 1.62
C ILE A 328 -168.50 18.60 2.09
N ALA A 329 -168.05 19.03 3.27
CA ALA A 329 -168.39 20.32 3.86
C ALA A 329 -167.55 21.51 3.32
N GLU A 330 -166.42 21.24 2.66
CA GLU A 330 -165.54 22.29 2.11
C GLU A 330 -165.95 22.68 0.68
N ALA A 331 -166.53 21.77 -0.09
CA ALA A 331 -167.00 22.01 -1.46
C ALA A 331 -168.07 23.12 -1.57
N GLU A 332 -168.94 23.26 -0.56
CA GLU A 332 -169.97 24.33 -0.53
C GLU A 332 -169.41 25.71 -0.16
N ARG A 333 -168.22 25.78 0.48
CA ARG A 333 -167.57 27.04 0.89
C ARG A 333 -166.71 27.63 -0.22
N GLU A 334 -166.16 26.81 -1.11
CA GLU A 334 -165.37 27.24 -2.28
C GLU A 334 -166.24 28.00 -3.30
N ALA A 335 -167.49 27.57 -3.50
CA ALA A 335 -168.44 28.20 -4.43
C ALA A 335 -168.83 29.66 -4.06
N ALA A 336 -168.68 30.05 -2.79
CA ALA A 336 -168.90 31.42 -2.33
C ALA A 336 -167.66 32.30 -2.56
N LYS A 337 -166.46 31.79 -2.26
CA LYS A 337 -165.19 32.53 -2.36
C LYS A 337 -164.80 32.86 -3.80
N LEU A 338 -165.10 31.97 -4.75
CA LEU A 338 -164.88 32.19 -6.18
C LEU A 338 -165.70 33.36 -6.78
N ARG A 339 -166.74 33.87 -6.09
CA ARG A 339 -167.50 35.07 -6.51
C ARG A 339 -166.94 36.38 -5.94
N GLU A 340 -166.18 36.33 -4.86
CA GLU A 340 -165.49 37.51 -4.31
C GLU A 340 -164.14 37.73 -5.01
N ALA A 341 -163.38 36.67 -5.26
CA ALA A 341 -162.06 36.75 -5.92
C ALA A 341 -162.11 37.39 -7.32
N TRP A 342 -163.10 37.03 -8.15
CA TRP A 342 -163.25 37.53 -9.53
C TRP A 342 -163.52 39.04 -9.62
N ASN A 343 -164.04 39.65 -8.54
CA ASN A 343 -164.28 41.10 -8.48
C ASN A 343 -163.09 41.87 -7.87
N ALA A 344 -162.22 41.21 -7.10
CA ALA A 344 -161.00 41.81 -6.55
C ALA A 344 -159.85 41.85 -7.57
N GLU A 345 -159.61 40.75 -8.30
CA GLU A 345 -158.57 40.68 -9.34
C GLU A 345 -158.76 41.75 -10.43
N ARG A 346 -160.00 42.17 -10.69
CA ARG A 346 -160.33 43.18 -11.70
C ARG A 346 -159.92 44.61 -11.30
N ALA A 347 -159.75 44.91 -10.01
CA ALA A 347 -159.34 46.23 -9.51
C ALA A 347 -157.83 46.29 -9.19
N GLU A 348 -157.24 45.20 -8.69
CA GLU A 348 -155.78 45.13 -8.50
C GLU A 348 -155.04 45.14 -9.85
N ALA A 349 -155.63 44.56 -10.90
CA ALA A 349 -155.12 44.68 -12.27
C ALA A 349 -155.13 46.13 -12.80
N GLU A 350 -156.09 46.98 -12.38
CA GLU A 350 -156.09 48.41 -12.70
C GLU A 350 -155.02 49.16 -11.90
N GLN A 351 -154.78 48.82 -10.62
CA GLN A 351 -153.73 49.45 -9.82
C GLN A 351 -152.30 49.11 -10.28
N VAL A 352 -152.07 47.88 -10.75
CA VAL A 352 -150.75 47.45 -11.29
C VAL A 352 -150.50 48.00 -12.70
N LEU A 353 -151.53 48.37 -13.46
CA LEU A 353 -151.39 49.22 -14.65
C LEU A 353 -151.10 50.67 -14.26
N ALA A 354 -151.88 51.27 -13.34
CA ALA A 354 -151.74 52.67 -12.93
C ALA A 354 -150.41 52.99 -12.21
N GLN A 355 -149.89 52.09 -11.36
CA GLN A 355 -148.57 52.31 -10.72
C GLN A 355 -147.40 52.11 -11.69
N ARG A 356 -147.59 51.28 -12.72
CA ARG A 356 -146.58 51.04 -13.76
C ARG A 356 -146.59 52.14 -14.83
N GLU A 357 -147.72 52.80 -15.05
CA GLU A 357 -147.81 54.07 -15.77
C GLU A 357 -147.24 55.23 -14.93
N ALA A 358 -147.61 55.36 -13.64
CA ALA A 358 -147.11 56.43 -12.78
C ALA A 358 -145.61 56.35 -12.46
N ALA A 359 -145.00 55.16 -12.40
CA ALA A 359 -143.55 55.01 -12.27
C ALA A 359 -142.83 55.09 -13.63
N ALA A 360 -143.48 54.69 -14.74
CA ALA A 360 -143.02 55.08 -16.07
C ALA A 360 -143.03 56.61 -16.22
N GLN A 361 -143.95 57.33 -15.57
CA GLN A 361 -143.97 58.79 -15.49
C GLN A 361 -143.04 59.39 -14.43
N ALA A 362 -142.81 58.78 -13.28
CA ALA A 362 -141.86 59.32 -12.28
C ALA A 362 -140.40 59.08 -12.68
N GLN A 363 -140.10 57.97 -13.36
CA GLN A 363 -138.81 57.78 -14.02
C GLN A 363 -138.75 58.52 -15.37
N ALA A 364 -139.84 58.71 -16.11
CA ALA A 364 -139.81 59.66 -17.24
C ALA A 364 -139.63 61.11 -16.76
N ASP A 365 -140.17 61.56 -15.65
CA ASP A 365 -140.00 62.94 -15.19
C ASP A 365 -138.64 63.14 -14.53
N THR A 366 -138.12 62.17 -13.75
CA THR A 366 -136.77 62.30 -13.20
C THR A 366 -135.70 62.13 -14.29
N ILE A 367 -135.90 61.26 -15.29
CA ILE A 367 -134.96 61.05 -16.39
C ILE A 367 -135.19 62.06 -17.53
N ILE A 368 -136.37 62.61 -17.79
CA ILE A 368 -136.53 63.76 -18.71
C ILE A 368 -136.05 65.04 -18.02
N THR A 369 -136.23 65.21 -16.71
CA THR A 369 -135.61 66.35 -16.02
C THR A 369 -134.10 66.23 -16.07
N ASP A 370 -133.48 65.11 -15.64
CA ASP A 370 -132.01 65.03 -15.63
C ASP A 370 -131.36 64.62 -16.96
N ALA A 371 -132.10 64.12 -17.96
CA ALA A 371 -131.60 63.93 -19.34
C ALA A 371 -131.99 65.05 -20.30
N ARG A 372 -132.96 65.93 -20.00
CA ARG A 372 -132.91 67.29 -20.56
C ARG A 372 -131.81 68.07 -19.86
N ARG A 373 -131.70 68.01 -18.54
CA ARG A 373 -130.58 68.63 -17.84
C ARG A 373 -129.23 68.05 -18.24
N ARG A 374 -129.12 66.83 -18.79
CA ARG A 374 -127.85 66.26 -19.32
C ARG A 374 -127.74 66.08 -20.81
N VAL A 375 -128.78 66.33 -21.61
CA VAL A 375 -128.57 66.76 -23.01
C VAL A 375 -128.20 68.23 -23.01
N GLU A 376 -128.82 69.07 -22.18
CA GLU A 376 -128.37 70.44 -21.93
C GLU A 376 -127.02 70.46 -21.19
N GLU A 377 -126.76 69.75 -20.09
CA GLU A 377 -125.42 69.68 -19.46
C GLU A 377 -124.40 68.86 -20.28
N ALA A 378 -124.75 68.19 -21.39
CA ALA A 378 -123.74 67.53 -22.26
C ALA A 378 -123.57 68.18 -23.63
N GLU A 379 -124.52 68.95 -24.14
CA GLU A 379 -124.26 69.96 -25.18
C GLU A 379 -123.58 71.17 -24.54
N LYS A 380 -124.06 71.61 -23.38
CA LYS A 380 -123.40 72.59 -22.50
C LYS A 380 -122.31 71.99 -21.63
N ALA A 381 -121.90 70.71 -21.78
CA ALA A 381 -120.56 70.25 -21.40
C ALA A 381 -119.84 69.48 -22.52
N LEU A 382 -120.27 69.66 -23.76
CA LEU A 382 -119.35 69.78 -24.88
C LEU A 382 -118.95 71.27 -25.01
N ALA A 383 -119.84 72.21 -24.66
CA ALA A 383 -119.52 73.63 -24.49
C ALA A 383 -118.85 73.96 -23.14
N ASP A 384 -119.38 73.58 -21.96
CA ASP A 384 -118.65 73.68 -20.67
C ASP A 384 -117.71 72.50 -20.40
N ARG A 385 -117.31 71.73 -21.43
CA ARG A 385 -116.07 70.91 -21.39
C ARG A 385 -115.21 71.12 -22.64
N GLN A 386 -115.57 72.09 -23.49
CA GLN A 386 -114.63 73.11 -23.95
C GLN A 386 -114.32 74.06 -22.78
N ALA A 387 -115.30 74.68 -22.12
CA ALA A 387 -115.09 75.61 -21.02
C ALA A 387 -114.66 74.96 -19.69
N ALA A 388 -114.80 73.64 -19.48
CA ALA A 388 -114.14 72.87 -18.42
C ALA A 388 -113.03 71.93 -18.91
N THR A 389 -112.73 71.90 -20.23
CA THR A 389 -111.31 71.76 -20.59
C THR A 389 -110.59 73.11 -20.51
N GLU A 390 -111.28 74.27 -20.42
CA GLU A 390 -110.71 75.55 -19.99
C GLU A 390 -110.77 75.76 -18.46
N LYS A 391 -111.71 75.16 -17.73
CA LYS A 391 -111.82 75.21 -16.25
C LYS A 391 -111.21 74.03 -15.52
N HIS A 392 -110.95 72.92 -16.22
CA HIS A 392 -110.10 71.83 -15.76
C HIS A 392 -108.85 71.65 -16.66
N LEU A 393 -108.63 72.55 -17.63
CA LEU A 393 -107.55 73.52 -17.47
C LEU A 393 -107.77 74.28 -16.15
N ALA A 394 -108.33 75.50 -15.98
CA ALA A 394 -108.27 76.41 -14.80
C ALA A 394 -108.38 75.88 -13.34
N GLN A 395 -108.52 74.58 -13.12
CA GLN A 395 -108.30 73.84 -11.87
C GLN A 395 -107.10 72.85 -11.94
N LEU A 396 -106.73 72.25 -13.09
CA LEU A 396 -105.34 71.83 -13.40
C LEU A 396 -104.49 72.96 -14.05
N GLN A 397 -105.04 74.15 -14.23
CA GLN A 397 -104.38 75.45 -14.41
C GLN A 397 -104.63 76.32 -13.15
N THR A 398 -105.06 75.76 -12.02
CA THR A 398 -104.77 76.38 -10.71
C THR A 398 -104.18 75.42 -9.70
N ARG A 399 -104.22 74.10 -9.92
CA ARG A 399 -103.39 73.13 -9.17
C ARG A 399 -102.25 72.57 -9.99
N ALA A 400 -102.42 72.20 -11.26
CA ALA A 400 -101.28 71.85 -12.13
C ALA A 400 -100.72 73.02 -12.96
N GLN A 401 -101.23 74.27 -12.83
CA GLN A 401 -100.36 75.44 -12.98
C GLN A 401 -99.58 75.67 -11.67
N GLN A 402 -100.23 75.65 -10.49
CA GLN A 402 -99.50 75.83 -9.23
C GLN A 402 -98.44 74.75 -8.94
N GLU A 403 -98.57 73.55 -9.52
CA GLU A 403 -97.62 72.43 -9.35
C GLU A 403 -96.89 72.01 -10.64
N ALA A 404 -97.30 72.45 -11.85
CA ALA A 404 -96.56 72.19 -13.10
C ALA A 404 -96.26 73.41 -14.00
N GLU A 405 -96.83 74.59 -13.78
CA GLU A 405 -96.20 75.85 -14.24
C GLU A 405 -94.91 76.07 -13.43
N LYS A 406 -94.92 75.76 -12.12
CA LYS A 406 -93.75 75.88 -11.23
C LYS A 406 -92.54 75.01 -11.57
N MET A 407 -92.66 74.00 -12.44
CA MET A 407 -91.51 73.16 -12.82
C MET A 407 -91.28 73.01 -14.33
N VAL A 408 -92.09 73.66 -15.16
CA VAL A 408 -91.83 73.76 -16.61
C VAL A 408 -91.77 75.22 -17.08
N ALA A 409 -92.51 76.15 -16.48
CA ALA A 409 -92.35 77.57 -16.78
C ALA A 409 -91.14 78.20 -16.05
N ASP A 410 -90.71 77.69 -14.90
CA ASP A 410 -89.52 78.19 -14.16
C ASP A 410 -88.17 77.75 -14.79
N ALA A 411 -88.21 77.06 -15.93
CA ALA A 411 -87.05 76.86 -16.80
C ALA A 411 -86.90 77.96 -17.88
N GLU A 412 -87.99 78.63 -18.25
CA GLU A 412 -88.05 79.53 -19.42
C GLU A 412 -88.52 80.95 -19.06
N ALA A 413 -89.12 81.12 -17.88
CA ALA A 413 -89.48 82.41 -17.29
C ALA A 413 -88.27 83.09 -16.61
N ARG A 414 -87.23 83.37 -17.42
CA ARG A 414 -86.32 84.53 -17.30
C ARG A 414 -85.20 84.39 -16.23
N THR A 415 -83.89 84.33 -16.50
CA THR A 415 -83.02 84.55 -17.69
C THR A 415 -83.22 85.85 -18.51
N ARG A 416 -84.24 86.66 -18.19
CA ARG A 416 -84.65 87.92 -18.85
C ARG A 416 -85.62 88.70 -17.93
N ALA A 417 -85.26 88.99 -16.70
CA ALA A 417 -84.34 90.08 -16.39
C ALA A 417 -83.65 89.79 -15.04
N THR A 418 -82.32 89.83 -14.94
CA THR A 418 -81.53 91.07 -14.90
C THR A 418 -81.99 92.11 -13.86
N ASP A 419 -82.75 91.69 -12.84
CA ASP A 419 -83.21 92.58 -11.74
C ASP A 419 -82.99 92.03 -10.31
N LYS A 420 -82.22 90.94 -10.13
CA LYS A 420 -81.45 90.76 -8.87
C LYS A 420 -80.10 90.08 -8.96
N GLU A 421 -79.43 90.21 -10.11
CA GLU A 421 -77.97 90.13 -10.17
C GLU A 421 -77.27 91.25 -9.34
N ILE A 422 -78.06 92.22 -8.87
CA ILE A 422 -77.69 93.33 -7.95
C ILE A 422 -77.69 92.89 -6.47
N ALA A 423 -78.32 91.77 -6.11
CA ALA A 423 -78.28 91.24 -4.74
C ALA A 423 -78.45 89.69 -4.75
N GLU A 424 -77.41 88.87 -4.62
CA GLU A 424 -76.19 89.16 -3.88
C GLU A 424 -74.93 88.52 -4.48
N ARG A 425 -74.30 89.33 -5.34
CA ARG A 425 -72.87 89.66 -5.32
C ARG A 425 -72.36 90.21 -3.95
N ARG A 426 -73.11 90.07 -2.86
CA ARG A 426 -72.62 90.07 -1.47
C ARG A 426 -72.30 88.64 -0.98
N GLY A 427 -73.00 87.60 -1.46
CA GLY A 427 -72.79 86.22 -1.00
C GLY A 427 -71.51 85.57 -1.54
N ARG A 428 -71.08 85.92 -2.77
CA ARG A 428 -69.78 85.47 -3.31
C ARG A 428 -68.56 86.08 -2.59
N VAL A 429 -68.76 87.17 -1.84
CA VAL A 429 -67.66 87.94 -1.23
C VAL A 429 -67.17 87.33 0.10
N ASP A 430 -67.94 86.47 0.77
CA ASP A 430 -67.57 85.97 2.10
C ASP A 430 -66.84 84.60 2.14
N LYS A 431 -67.06 83.67 1.19
CA LYS A 431 -66.44 82.31 1.28
C LYS A 431 -65.78 81.71 0.03
N GLU A 432 -65.28 82.57 -0.86
CA GLU A 432 -63.97 82.30 -1.50
C GLU A 432 -62.80 82.46 -0.50
N LEU A 433 -63.05 82.99 0.72
CA LEU A 433 -62.06 83.07 1.81
C LEU A 433 -61.75 81.74 2.54
N THR A 434 -62.42 80.62 2.20
CA THR A 434 -62.07 79.27 2.71
C THR A 434 -61.56 78.31 1.65
N GLU A 435 -61.26 78.82 0.45
CA GLU A 435 -60.59 78.07 -0.62
C GLU A 435 -59.13 77.69 -0.28
N GLN A 436 -58.58 78.19 0.83
CA GLN A 436 -57.14 78.18 1.14
C GLN A 436 -56.60 77.05 2.04
N GLN A 437 -57.33 75.93 2.23
CA GLN A 437 -56.77 74.69 2.85
C GLN A 437 -57.38 73.37 2.30
N ALA A 438 -57.71 73.22 1.02
CA ALA A 438 -56.75 72.95 -0.07
C ALA A 438 -55.62 71.89 0.17
N ASN A 439 -55.30 71.49 1.41
CA ASN A 439 -54.04 70.78 1.72
C ASN A 439 -54.19 69.32 2.22
N ALA A 440 -55.40 68.86 2.56
CA ALA A 440 -55.59 67.51 3.11
C ALA A 440 -55.49 66.40 2.05
N LYS A 441 -55.84 66.67 0.78
CA LYS A 441 -55.66 65.73 -0.34
C LYS A 441 -54.18 65.40 -0.63
N ILE A 442 -53.22 66.14 -0.07
CA ILE A 442 -51.78 65.86 -0.20
C ILE A 442 -51.31 64.74 0.75
N ARG A 443 -52.04 64.46 1.85
CA ARG A 443 -51.69 63.36 2.77
C ARG A 443 -52.16 61.98 2.32
N ALA A 444 -52.72 61.87 1.11
CA ALA A 444 -53.08 60.59 0.49
C ALA A 444 -51.91 59.89 -0.22
N ALA A 445 -50.71 60.50 -0.32
CA ALA A 445 -49.59 59.94 -1.10
C ALA A 445 -48.29 59.70 -0.30
N LYS A 446 -47.95 60.56 0.68
CA LYS A 446 -46.56 60.63 1.20
C LYS A 446 -46.20 59.62 2.32
N ILE A 447 -47.17 58.99 2.98
CA ILE A 447 -46.89 58.14 4.16
C ILE A 447 -46.56 56.69 3.79
N ILE A 448 -47.00 56.21 2.61
CA ILE A 448 -46.69 54.85 2.13
C ILE A 448 -45.28 54.81 1.52
N GLU A 449 -44.81 55.89 0.89
CA GLU A 449 -43.51 55.95 0.22
C GLU A 449 -42.32 56.29 1.16
N ASP A 450 -42.54 57.10 2.21
CA ASP A 450 -41.47 57.56 3.12
C ASP A 450 -41.25 56.63 4.33
N ALA A 451 -42.16 55.66 4.57
CA ALA A 451 -42.06 54.69 5.66
C ALA A 451 -41.25 53.44 5.27
N GLU A 452 -41.32 52.99 4.01
CA GLU A 452 -40.61 51.80 3.52
C GLU A 452 -39.12 52.07 3.26
N GLY A 453 -38.72 53.33 3.03
CA GLY A 453 -37.32 53.71 2.82
C GLY A 453 -36.52 54.02 4.10
N ARG A 454 -37.12 54.59 5.15
CA ARG A 454 -36.36 55.30 6.20
C ARG A 454 -36.13 54.59 7.54
N LEU A 455 -36.81 53.47 7.84
CA LEU A 455 -36.47 52.70 9.06
C LEU A 455 -35.45 51.57 8.83
N ALA A 456 -35.28 51.13 7.58
CA ALA A 456 -34.16 50.26 7.19
C ALA A 456 -32.80 50.95 7.37
N GLU A 457 -32.75 52.28 7.24
CA GLU A 457 -31.51 53.07 7.31
C GLU A 457 -31.20 53.66 8.70
N ALA A 458 -32.16 53.63 9.63
CA ALA A 458 -32.05 54.27 10.95
C ALA A 458 -31.61 53.32 12.07
N ASN A 459 -32.15 52.09 12.14
CA ASN A 459 -31.72 51.14 13.18
C ASN A 459 -30.45 50.35 12.81
N ASP A 460 -30.01 50.43 11.55
CA ASP A 460 -28.64 50.07 11.19
C ASP A 460 -27.62 51.09 11.73
N ARG A 461 -28.06 52.27 12.20
CA ARG A 461 -27.20 53.28 12.88
C ARG A 461 -27.14 53.09 14.39
N THR A 462 -28.22 52.68 15.07
CA THR A 462 -28.16 52.27 16.49
C THR A 462 -27.31 51.01 16.67
N ARG A 463 -27.44 50.03 15.77
CA ARG A 463 -26.55 48.85 15.71
C ARG A 463 -25.06 49.21 15.59
N ARG A 464 -24.74 50.33 14.92
CA ARG A 464 -23.37 50.85 14.78
C ARG A 464 -22.93 51.76 15.95
N ALA A 465 -23.86 52.32 16.73
CA ALA A 465 -23.57 53.10 17.93
C ALA A 465 -23.18 52.19 19.10
N ASP A 466 -23.95 51.12 19.34
CA ASP A 466 -23.68 50.16 20.43
C ASP A 466 -22.36 49.39 20.20
N GLU A 467 -22.03 49.07 18.95
CA GLU A 467 -20.70 48.51 18.59
C GLU A 467 -19.56 49.52 18.73
N PHE A 468 -19.83 50.83 18.66
CA PHE A 468 -18.82 51.86 18.83
C PHE A 468 -18.50 52.10 20.32
N GLU A 469 -19.50 52.13 21.21
CA GLU A 469 -19.26 52.17 22.66
C GLU A 469 -18.48 50.93 23.14
N ARG A 470 -18.76 49.77 22.56
CA ARG A 470 -18.04 48.52 22.83
C ARG A 470 -16.55 48.61 22.42
N ARG A 471 -16.25 49.16 21.24
CA ARG A 471 -14.86 49.34 20.76
C ARG A 471 -14.11 50.46 21.47
N VAL A 472 -14.77 51.57 21.84
CA VAL A 472 -14.15 52.68 22.59
C VAL A 472 -13.79 52.23 24.02
N SER A 473 -14.62 51.41 24.66
CA SER A 473 -14.32 50.82 25.98
C SER A 473 -13.15 49.83 25.92
N GLU A 474 -13.05 49.03 24.86
CA GLU A 474 -11.97 48.06 24.67
C GLU A 474 -10.63 48.74 24.27
N GLN A 475 -10.64 49.80 23.44
CA GLN A 475 -9.41 50.55 23.10
C GLN A 475 -8.85 51.40 24.23
N VAL A 476 -9.67 51.91 25.16
CA VAL A 476 -9.18 52.60 26.38
C VAL A 476 -8.55 51.61 27.38
N SER A 477 -9.03 50.36 27.41
CA SER A 477 -8.40 49.27 28.19
C SER A 477 -7.06 48.81 27.57
N ALA A 478 -6.99 48.67 26.24
CA ALA A 478 -5.78 48.19 25.55
C ALA A 478 -4.63 49.21 25.55
N THR A 479 -4.93 50.51 25.50
CA THR A 479 -3.90 51.57 25.47
C THR A 479 -3.20 51.76 26.83
N TYR A 480 -3.83 51.38 27.95
CA TYR A 480 -3.19 51.35 29.27
C TYR A 480 -2.21 50.16 29.47
N ALA A 481 -2.31 49.10 28.65
CA ALA A 481 -1.42 47.94 28.73
C ALA A 481 -0.11 48.12 27.93
N ILE A 482 -0.16 48.84 26.80
CA ILE A 482 0.96 48.92 25.84
C ILE A 482 1.92 50.07 26.15
N LEU A 483 1.46 51.16 26.80
CA LEU A 483 2.37 52.22 27.27
C LEU A 483 3.28 51.78 28.45
N GLY A 484 3.08 50.57 28.98
CA GLY A 484 3.94 49.92 29.98
C GLY A 484 5.03 49.00 29.41
N GLU A 485 5.10 48.83 28.08
CA GLU A 485 6.05 47.92 27.42
C GLU A 485 7.49 48.49 27.43
N ALA A 486 7.64 49.80 27.29
CA ALA A 486 8.90 50.48 26.94
C ALA A 486 9.85 50.81 28.11
N ARG A 487 9.79 50.11 29.26
CA ARG A 487 10.80 50.22 30.35
C ARG A 487 11.58 48.91 30.60
N ARG A 488 11.26 47.82 29.91
CA ARG A 488 11.82 46.47 30.21
C ARG A 488 12.77 45.88 29.16
N HIS A 489 13.13 46.61 28.11
CA HIS A 489 14.19 46.21 27.19
C HIS A 489 15.24 47.31 26.98
N PHE A 490 16.51 46.89 26.99
CA PHE A 490 17.63 47.53 26.29
C PHE A 490 18.31 48.81 26.81
N ALA A 491 18.09 49.21 28.07
CA ALA A 491 19.09 49.96 28.84
C ALA A 491 18.93 49.60 30.33
N LYS A 492 19.86 48.92 31.00
CA LYS A 492 21.32 48.94 30.84
C LYS A 492 21.90 47.59 31.30
N ALA A 493 22.31 46.75 30.36
CA ALA A 493 23.11 45.56 30.68
C ALA A 493 24.51 46.02 31.11
N MET A 494 24.77 46.05 32.43
CA MET A 494 26.09 45.94 33.09
C MET A 494 25.95 46.27 34.59
N GLY A 495 26.02 45.24 35.45
CA GLY A 495 26.04 45.34 36.93
C GLY A 495 24.70 45.77 37.58
N GLY A 496 24.28 45.22 38.71
CA GLY A 496 24.86 44.14 39.52
C GLY A 496 24.35 44.22 40.96
N ASP A 497 24.27 43.05 41.60
CA ASP A 497 24.23 42.80 43.05
C ASP A 497 22.92 43.02 43.86
N THR A 498 22.65 42.06 44.76
CA THR A 498 21.57 41.96 45.77
C THR A 498 20.11 42.10 45.29
N GLY A 499 19.07 41.52 45.90
CA GLY A 499 18.90 40.72 47.12
C GLY A 499 17.40 40.76 47.49
N GLY A 500 16.82 39.71 48.09
CA GLY A 500 15.39 39.72 48.49
C GLY A 500 15.09 40.65 49.68
N THR A 501 13.85 40.82 50.18
CA THR A 501 12.60 40.05 50.05
C THR A 501 11.36 40.90 50.44
N ASP A 502 10.17 40.41 50.10
CA ASP A 502 8.86 40.63 50.76
C ASP A 502 7.90 41.81 50.46
N LYS A 503 6.61 41.51 50.71
CA LYS A 503 5.30 42.22 50.54
C LYS A 503 5.09 43.46 51.45
N PRO A 504 3.93 44.20 51.40
CA PRO A 504 3.03 44.60 50.28
C PRO A 504 2.45 46.06 50.34
N ALA A 505 1.69 46.46 49.29
CA ALA A 505 0.57 47.46 49.28
C ALA A 505 0.84 48.98 48.91
N PRO A 506 -0.19 49.73 48.41
CA PRO A 506 -0.13 50.81 47.34
C PRO A 506 -0.22 52.30 47.88
N PRO A 507 -0.40 53.45 47.12
CA PRO A 507 -1.19 53.69 45.88
C PRO A 507 -0.74 54.80 44.84
N GLN A 508 -1.64 55.78 44.53
CA GLN A 508 -1.80 56.71 43.37
C GLN A 508 -1.22 58.16 43.62
N PRO A 509 -1.14 59.17 42.66
CA PRO A 509 -2.11 59.56 41.58
C PRO A 509 -1.62 60.30 40.26
N LYS A 510 -2.61 60.82 39.47
CA LYS A 510 -2.74 61.78 38.31
C LYS A 510 -1.66 62.90 38.03
N PRO A 511 -1.71 63.73 36.93
CA PRO A 511 -2.31 63.67 35.55
C PRO A 511 -1.42 64.20 34.35
N GLN A 512 -2.03 64.26 33.14
CA GLN A 512 -1.73 64.88 31.80
C GLN A 512 -1.36 66.40 31.73
N PRO A 513 -1.14 67.07 30.55
CA PRO A 513 -0.69 66.66 29.18
C PRO A 513 0.34 67.65 28.49
N ASP A 514 0.61 67.47 27.18
CA ASP A 514 0.40 68.44 26.06
C ASP A 514 1.50 68.75 25.01
N SER A 515 1.02 69.12 23.82
CA SER A 515 1.68 69.77 22.64
C SER A 515 2.36 68.93 21.53
N GLN A 516 2.14 69.39 20.30
CA GLN A 516 2.51 68.79 18.99
C GLN A 516 3.66 69.57 18.33
N VAL A 517 4.28 69.05 17.25
CA VAL A 517 4.36 69.69 15.90
C VAL A 517 5.30 68.93 14.92
N ARG A 518 4.66 68.37 13.88
CA ARG A 518 4.98 68.31 12.43
C ARG A 518 6.41 68.09 11.84
N SER A 519 6.36 67.32 10.74
CA SER A 519 6.85 67.62 9.37
C SER A 519 8.29 67.35 8.90
N HIS A 520 8.34 66.46 7.89
CA HIS A 520 8.88 66.65 6.53
C HIS A 520 10.16 65.92 6.10
N VAL A 521 10.20 65.69 4.78
CA VAL A 521 11.03 64.73 4.02
C VAL A 521 12.05 65.48 3.16
N ASN A 522 13.12 64.78 2.76
CA ASN A 522 14.19 65.24 1.87
C ASN A 522 13.71 65.97 0.61
N GLY A 523 14.46 67.02 0.25
CA GLY A 523 14.11 67.93 -0.83
C GLY A 523 14.42 67.49 -2.26
N LYS A 524 13.89 68.30 -3.17
CA LYS A 524 14.62 68.97 -4.24
C LYS A 524 13.86 70.22 -4.67
#